data_AF-A0A7X6A9J3-F1
#
_entry.id   AF-A0A7X6A9J3-F1
#
_cell.length_a   1.000
_cell.length_b   1.000
_cell.length_c   1.000
_cell.angle_alpha   90.00
_cell.angle_beta   90.00
_cell.angle_gamma   90.00
#
_symmetry.space_group_name_H-M   'P 1'
#
loop_
_entity.id
_entity.type
_entity.pdbx_description
1 polymer ?
#
loop_
_entity_poly.entity_id
_entity_poly.type
_entity_poly.pdbx_seq_one_letter_code
_entity_poly.pdbx_strand_id
1 'polypeptide(L)'
;MTGFQTLEQKTEHTLEEHRQIHFYLDQVEVTLDELRNGVPDREPMRRLAAQIEGLKERLVDHHESEEHGGLFQAILEIMPERRVEISRLIAEHEKMIEILEMARIYAQAGNNEDVDALCVDLGTFLEMFRSHERAEDHLLQEAINRESENTT
;
A
#
# COMPACT_ATOMS: atom_id res chain seq x y z
N MET A 1 3.12 4.29 29.76
CA MET A 1 2.32 3.05 29.83
C MET A 1 1.55 2.96 28.52
N THR A 2 2.13 2.30 27.52
CA THR A 2 1.44 1.96 26.28
C THR A 2 0.43 0.86 26.61
N GLY A 3 -0.85 1.16 26.52
CA GLY A 3 -1.89 0.11 26.59
C GLY A 3 -1.69 -0.80 25.38
N PHE A 4 -1.67 -2.12 25.62
CA PHE A 4 -1.70 -3.09 24.53
C PHE A 4 -2.98 -2.87 23.72
N GLN A 5 -2.84 -2.55 22.43
CA GLN A 5 -3.99 -2.48 21.52
C GLN A 5 -4.51 -3.88 21.24
N THR A 6 -5.82 -4.05 21.24
CA THR A 6 -6.47 -5.31 20.84
C THR A 6 -6.34 -5.55 19.33
N LEU A 7 -6.53 -6.80 18.89
CA LEU A 7 -6.56 -7.12 17.45
C LEU A 7 -7.66 -6.30 16.73
N GLU A 8 -8.81 -6.14 17.37
CA GLU A 8 -9.91 -5.28 16.90
C GLU A 8 -9.44 -3.83 16.66
N GLN A 9 -8.79 -3.21 17.65
CA GLN A 9 -8.28 -1.84 17.52
C GLN A 9 -7.22 -1.70 16.42
N LYS A 10 -6.34 -2.70 16.28
CA LYS A 10 -5.34 -2.72 15.19
C LYS A 10 -6.01 -2.85 13.82
N THR A 11 -7.02 -3.70 13.71
CA THR A 11 -7.81 -3.88 12.47
C THR A 11 -8.52 -2.58 12.09
N GLU A 12 -9.24 -1.95 13.03
CA GLU A 12 -9.93 -0.68 12.77
C GLU A 12 -8.96 0.41 12.31
N HIS A 13 -7.78 0.45 12.91
CA HIS A 13 -6.72 1.37 12.52
C HIS A 13 -6.24 1.08 11.09
N THR A 14 -5.85 -0.14 10.77
CA THR A 14 -5.42 -0.57 9.43
C THR A 14 -6.46 -0.22 8.36
N LEU A 15 -7.75 -0.47 8.61
CA LEU A 15 -8.82 -0.12 7.67
C LEU A 15 -8.97 1.39 7.44
N GLU A 16 -8.67 2.22 8.43
CA GLU A 16 -8.58 3.67 8.26
C GLU A 16 -7.34 4.07 7.46
N GLU A 17 -6.21 3.40 7.66
CA GLU A 17 -5.00 3.64 6.87
C GLU A 17 -5.20 3.30 5.39
N HIS A 18 -5.82 2.15 5.10
CA HIS A 18 -6.20 1.74 3.74
C HIS A 18 -7.06 2.80 3.05
N ARG A 19 -8.07 3.35 3.74
CA ARG A 19 -8.89 4.45 3.19
C ARG A 19 -8.05 5.66 2.77
N GLN A 20 -7.04 6.01 3.56
CA GLN A 20 -6.16 7.13 3.25
C GLN A 20 -5.22 6.79 2.08
N ILE A 21 -4.74 5.56 2.00
CA ILE A 21 -3.92 5.09 0.87
C ILE A 21 -4.73 5.14 -0.44
N HIS A 22 -5.99 4.68 -0.44
CA HIS A 22 -6.89 4.77 -1.60
C HIS A 22 -7.03 6.20 -2.13
N PHE A 23 -7.12 7.19 -1.24
CA PHE A 23 -7.16 8.59 -1.66
C PHE A 23 -5.93 9.00 -2.50
N TYR A 24 -4.73 8.54 -2.14
CA TYR A 24 -3.52 8.81 -2.94
C TYR A 24 -3.49 7.99 -4.23
N LEU A 25 -3.95 6.73 -4.21
CA LEU A 25 -4.03 5.89 -5.40
C LEU A 25 -4.97 6.51 -6.45
N ASP A 26 -6.14 6.99 -6.02
CA ASP A 26 -7.10 7.69 -6.89
C ASP A 26 -6.47 8.93 -7.52
N GLN A 27 -5.69 9.70 -6.76
CA GLN A 27 -4.98 10.87 -7.27
C GLN A 27 -3.93 10.52 -8.33
N VAL A 28 -3.19 9.42 -8.12
CA VAL A 28 -2.22 8.90 -9.10
C VAL A 28 -2.96 8.45 -10.35
N GLU A 29 -4.04 7.68 -10.23
CA GLU A 29 -4.86 7.20 -11.35
C GLU A 29 -5.40 8.34 -12.21
N VAL A 30 -5.96 9.38 -11.59
CA VAL A 30 -6.45 10.57 -12.30
C VAL A 30 -5.32 11.25 -13.07
N THR A 31 -4.15 11.44 -12.46
CA THR A 31 -3.01 12.07 -13.16
C THR A 31 -2.48 11.19 -14.30
N LEU A 32 -2.48 9.86 -14.16
CA LEU A 32 -2.10 8.95 -15.25
C LEU A 32 -3.07 9.05 -16.43
N ASP A 33 -4.36 9.13 -16.18
CA ASP A 33 -5.35 9.30 -17.24
C ASP A 33 -5.24 10.66 -17.92
N GLU A 34 -4.90 11.72 -17.17
CA GLU A 34 -4.58 13.03 -17.76
C GLU A 34 -3.33 12.96 -18.66
N LEU A 35 -2.27 12.25 -18.24
CA LEU A 35 -1.05 12.09 -19.04
C LEU A 35 -1.30 11.32 -20.34
N ARG A 36 -2.15 10.28 -20.31
CA ARG A 36 -2.50 9.46 -21.50
C ARG A 36 -3.31 10.23 -22.54
N ASN A 37 -4.15 11.16 -22.09
CA ASN A 37 -5.08 11.89 -22.97
C ASN A 37 -4.63 13.33 -23.30
N GLY A 38 -3.60 13.82 -22.61
CA GLY A 38 -3.15 15.20 -22.66
C GLY A 38 -2.03 15.48 -23.67
N VAL A 39 -1.78 16.76 -23.90
CA VAL A 39 -0.54 17.22 -24.55
C VAL A 39 0.58 17.11 -23.51
N PRO A 40 1.78 16.62 -23.88
CA PRO A 40 2.88 16.50 -22.95
C PRO A 40 3.27 17.86 -22.35
N ASP A 41 2.81 18.09 -21.12
CA ASP A 41 3.17 19.22 -20.27
C ASP A 41 3.97 18.71 -19.07
N ARG A 42 4.89 19.55 -18.57
CA ARG A 42 5.72 19.23 -17.41
C ARG A 42 4.94 19.28 -16.10
N GLU A 43 3.83 19.99 -16.07
CA GLU A 43 3.06 20.17 -14.84
C GLU A 43 2.40 18.86 -14.34
N PRO A 44 1.68 18.08 -15.17
CA PRO A 44 1.17 16.77 -14.76
C PRO A 44 2.26 15.82 -14.24
N MET A 45 3.46 15.80 -14.83
CA MET A 45 4.58 14.98 -14.38
C MET A 45 5.11 15.41 -13.00
N ARG A 46 5.21 16.72 -12.75
CA ARG A 46 5.60 17.24 -11.42
C ARG A 46 4.58 16.91 -10.35
N ARG A 47 3.30 17.07 -10.67
CA ARG A 47 2.20 16.70 -9.78
C ARG A 47 2.21 15.20 -9.49
N LEU A 48 2.41 14.36 -10.51
CA LEU A 48 2.55 12.91 -10.35
C LEU A 48 3.69 12.56 -9.39
N ALA A 49 4.87 13.17 -9.58
CA ALA A 49 6.01 12.93 -8.69
C ALA A 49 5.70 13.27 -7.22
N ALA A 50 4.97 14.36 -6.96
CA ALA A 50 4.57 14.74 -5.60
C ALA A 50 3.51 13.79 -5.02
N GLN A 51 2.55 13.33 -5.83
CA GLN A 51 1.54 12.35 -5.43
C GLN A 51 2.18 11.00 -5.09
N ILE A 52 3.14 10.53 -5.89
CA ILE A 52 3.91 9.31 -5.65
C ILE A 52 4.70 9.42 -4.34
N GLU A 53 5.34 10.57 -4.07
CA GLU A 53 6.06 10.76 -2.81
C GLU A 53 5.12 10.66 -1.61
N GLY A 54 3.97 11.35 -1.65
CA GLY A 54 2.98 11.28 -0.57
C GLY A 54 2.41 9.87 -0.37
N LEU A 55 2.15 9.13 -1.46
CA LEU A 55 1.74 7.72 -1.38
C LEU A 55 2.83 6.86 -0.73
N LYS A 56 4.08 7.02 -1.15
CA LYS A 56 5.23 6.27 -0.63
C LYS A 56 5.41 6.50 0.86
N GLU A 57 5.39 7.76 1.31
CA GLU A 57 5.45 8.10 2.73
C GLU A 57 4.32 7.42 3.52
N ARG A 58 3.08 7.47 2.99
CA ARG A 58 1.94 6.84 3.66
C ARG A 58 2.07 5.31 3.74
N LEU A 59 2.58 4.67 2.70
CA LEU A 59 2.82 3.22 2.70
C LEU A 59 3.94 2.83 3.67
N VAL A 60 5.01 3.61 3.77
CA VAL A 60 6.08 3.34 4.76
C VAL A 60 5.52 3.35 6.17
N ASP A 61 4.76 4.39 6.53
CA ASP A 61 4.13 4.50 7.86
C ASP A 61 3.18 3.31 8.11
N HIS A 62 2.39 2.95 7.10
CA HIS A 62 1.44 1.85 7.17
C HIS A 62 2.13 0.48 7.37
N HIS A 63 3.13 0.15 6.55
CA HIS A 63 3.88 -1.10 6.67
C HIS A 63 4.59 -1.20 8.04
N GLU A 64 5.12 -0.08 8.56
CA GLU A 64 5.73 -0.07 9.89
C GLU A 64 4.70 -0.40 10.99
N SER A 65 3.48 0.10 10.85
CA SER A 65 2.35 -0.15 11.75
C SER A 65 1.87 -1.61 11.74
N GLU A 66 2.06 -2.32 10.63
CA GLU A 66 1.71 -3.73 10.47
C GLU A 66 2.78 -4.69 10.95
N GLU A 67 4.06 -4.37 10.72
CA GLU A 67 5.18 -5.27 10.95
C GLU A 67 5.71 -5.26 12.38
N HIS A 68 6.08 -4.09 12.90
CA HIS A 68 6.96 -3.98 14.08
C HIS A 68 6.17 -4.04 15.41
N GLY A 69 5.75 -5.24 15.79
CA GLY A 69 4.80 -5.42 16.90
C GLY A 69 3.38 -4.95 16.54
N GLY A 70 3.15 -4.88 15.22
CA GLY A 70 1.96 -4.36 14.58
C GLY A 70 0.83 -5.37 14.47
N LEU A 71 0.06 -5.22 13.42
CA LEU A 71 -1.05 -6.11 13.07
C LEU A 71 -0.57 -7.55 12.82
N PHE A 72 0.47 -7.76 12.02
CA PHE A 72 0.93 -9.10 11.64
C PHE A 72 1.44 -9.91 12.84
N GLN A 73 2.09 -9.26 13.79
CA GLN A 73 2.49 -9.92 15.04
C GLN A 73 1.27 -10.39 15.85
N ALA A 74 0.21 -9.56 15.95
CA ALA A 74 -1.02 -9.93 16.64
C ALA A 74 -1.73 -11.11 15.94
N ILE A 75 -1.74 -11.14 14.61
CA ILE A 75 -2.29 -12.28 13.84
C ILE A 75 -1.47 -13.55 14.10
N LEU A 76 -0.14 -13.49 14.11
CA LEU A 76 0.71 -14.66 14.36
C LEU A 76 0.57 -15.26 15.76
N GLU A 77 0.15 -14.47 16.74
CA GLU A 77 -0.10 -14.95 18.10
C GLU A 77 -1.32 -15.89 18.17
N ILE A 78 -2.30 -15.70 17.27
CA ILE A 78 -3.51 -16.53 17.21
C ILE A 78 -3.54 -17.53 16.05
N MET A 79 -2.78 -17.25 14.97
CA MET A 79 -2.70 -18.05 13.74
C MET A 79 -1.24 -18.27 13.31
N PRO A 80 -0.44 -19.01 14.08
CA PRO A 80 0.99 -19.21 13.81
C PRO A 80 1.29 -19.88 12.45
N GLU A 81 0.34 -20.63 11.90
CA GLU A 81 0.41 -21.26 10.59
C GLU A 81 0.48 -20.26 9.42
N ARG A 82 0.06 -19.01 9.63
CA ARG A 82 0.07 -17.94 8.60
C ARG A 82 1.44 -17.28 8.39
N ARG A 83 2.48 -17.74 9.09
CA ARG A 83 3.85 -17.18 9.00
C ARG A 83 4.38 -17.03 7.58
N VAL A 84 4.19 -18.04 6.74
CA VAL A 84 4.69 -18.00 5.35
C VAL A 84 3.98 -16.93 4.53
N GLU A 85 2.67 -16.79 4.73
CA GLU A 85 1.84 -15.80 4.05
C GLU A 85 2.19 -14.38 4.49
N ILE A 86 2.32 -14.14 5.79
CA ILE A 86 2.76 -12.84 6.33
C ILE A 86 4.16 -12.49 5.84
N SER A 87 5.12 -13.42 5.83
CA SER A 87 6.46 -13.16 5.28
C SER A 87 6.43 -12.78 3.80
N ARG A 88 5.46 -13.31 3.03
CA ARG A 88 5.27 -12.91 1.63
C ARG A 88 4.72 -11.48 1.53
N LEU A 89 3.73 -11.11 2.35
CA LEU A 89 3.17 -9.76 2.37
C LEU A 89 4.24 -8.70 2.72
N ILE A 90 5.05 -8.97 3.75
CA ILE A 90 6.18 -8.10 4.12
C ILE A 90 7.20 -7.94 2.98
N ALA A 91 7.48 -9.01 2.23
CA ALA A 91 8.37 -8.91 1.07
C ALA A 91 7.74 -8.10 -0.08
N GLU A 92 6.41 -8.10 -0.20
CA GLU A 92 5.69 -7.27 -1.16
C GLU A 92 5.78 -5.78 -0.76
N HIS A 93 5.79 -5.43 0.54
CA HIS A 93 5.97 -4.05 1.02
C HIS A 93 7.25 -3.39 0.48
N GLU A 94 8.41 -4.03 0.65
CA GLU A 94 9.70 -3.51 0.17
C GLU A 94 9.65 -3.25 -1.33
N LYS A 95 9.12 -4.20 -2.09
CA LYS A 95 8.97 -4.09 -3.54
C LYS A 95 8.06 -2.93 -3.96
N MET A 96 6.98 -2.68 -3.22
CA MET A 96 6.08 -1.54 -3.49
C MET A 96 6.83 -0.21 -3.39
N ILE A 97 7.63 -0.06 -2.32
CA ILE A 97 8.41 1.15 -2.07
C ILE A 97 9.47 1.36 -3.15
N GLU A 98 10.16 0.30 -3.57
CA GLU A 98 11.14 0.37 -4.66
C GLU A 98 10.51 0.83 -5.98
N ILE A 99 9.34 0.28 -6.34
CA ILE A 99 8.62 0.66 -7.57
C ILE A 99 8.22 2.12 -7.54
N LEU A 100 7.67 2.59 -6.41
CA LEU A 100 7.26 3.99 -6.26
C LEU A 100 8.46 4.94 -6.31
N GLU A 101 9.58 4.58 -5.68
CA GLU A 101 10.78 5.42 -5.71
C GLU A 101 11.33 5.55 -7.14
N MET A 102 11.37 4.46 -7.90
CA MET A 102 11.77 4.50 -9.31
C MET A 102 10.82 5.36 -10.14
N ALA A 103 9.50 5.12 -10.02
CA ALA A 103 8.48 5.89 -10.72
C ALA A 103 8.55 7.39 -10.41
N ARG A 104 8.81 7.74 -9.15
CA ARG A 104 9.03 9.12 -8.72
C ARG A 104 10.23 9.76 -9.42
N ILE A 105 11.37 9.07 -9.48
CA ILE A 105 12.58 9.56 -10.15
C ILE A 105 12.29 9.81 -11.64
N TYR A 106 11.59 8.89 -12.31
CA TYR A 106 11.18 9.07 -13.71
C TYR A 106 10.25 10.27 -13.89
N ALA A 107 9.22 10.40 -13.05
CA ALA A 107 8.28 11.51 -13.09
C ALA A 107 9.00 12.87 -12.86
N GLN A 108 10.00 12.91 -11.96
CA GLN A 108 10.79 14.12 -11.71
C GLN A 108 11.70 14.52 -12.87
N ALA A 109 12.25 13.55 -13.61
CA ALA A 109 13.06 13.83 -14.78
C ALA A 109 12.23 14.53 -15.88
N GLY A 110 10.92 14.22 -15.97
CA GLY A 110 10.00 14.89 -16.88
C GLY A 110 10.30 14.62 -18.36
N ASN A 111 10.86 13.46 -18.67
CA ASN A 111 11.11 13.01 -20.04
C ASN A 111 9.79 12.52 -20.67
N ASN A 112 9.33 13.20 -21.72
CA ASN A 112 8.08 12.85 -22.38
C ASN A 112 8.12 11.51 -23.12
N GLU A 113 9.32 11.06 -23.55
CA GLU A 113 9.51 9.80 -24.27
C GLU A 113 9.24 8.57 -23.37
N ASP A 114 9.32 8.74 -22.05
CA ASP A 114 9.17 7.67 -21.06
C ASP A 114 7.76 7.63 -20.43
N VAL A 115 6.84 8.53 -20.83
CA VAL A 115 5.51 8.67 -20.20
C VAL A 115 4.67 7.40 -20.36
N ASP A 116 4.68 6.77 -21.53
CA ASP A 116 3.92 5.54 -21.78
C ASP A 116 4.43 4.39 -20.91
N ALA A 117 5.76 4.24 -20.79
CA ALA A 117 6.37 3.23 -19.94
C ALA A 117 6.02 3.45 -18.46
N LEU A 118 6.15 4.69 -17.98
CA LEU A 118 5.77 5.07 -16.62
C LEU A 118 4.29 4.79 -16.33
N CYS A 119 3.40 5.06 -17.29
CA CYS A 119 1.97 4.77 -17.15
C CYS A 119 1.67 3.28 -17.08
N VAL A 120 2.44 2.44 -17.76
CA VAL A 120 2.32 0.97 -17.70
C VAL A 120 2.85 0.44 -16.37
N ASP A 121 4.01 0.92 -15.93
CA ASP A 121 4.63 0.52 -14.68
C ASP A 121 3.77 0.88 -13.48
N LEU A 122 3.24 2.12 -13.44
CA LEU A 122 2.33 2.54 -12.38
C LEU A 122 0.96 1.84 -12.48
N GLY A 123 0.47 1.53 -13.68
CA GLY A 123 -0.71 0.68 -13.83
C GLY A 123 -0.51 -0.71 -13.21
N THR A 124 0.65 -1.31 -13.43
CA THR A 124 1.02 -2.61 -12.85
C THR A 124 1.16 -2.53 -11.33
N PHE A 125 1.73 -1.44 -10.81
CA PHE A 125 1.80 -1.16 -9.39
C PHE A 125 0.41 -1.12 -8.74
N LEU A 126 -0.55 -0.42 -9.34
CA LEU A 126 -1.92 -0.32 -8.81
C LEU A 126 -2.61 -1.69 -8.73
N GLU A 127 -2.42 -2.54 -9.74
CA GLU A 127 -2.93 -3.92 -9.72
C GLU A 127 -2.26 -4.77 -8.62
N MET A 128 -0.94 -4.62 -8.45
CA MET A 128 -0.18 -5.29 -7.39
C MET A 128 -0.68 -4.87 -6.01
N PHE A 129 -0.84 -3.56 -5.76
CA PHE A 129 -1.36 -3.03 -4.50
C PHE A 129 -2.75 -3.58 -4.18
N ARG A 130 -3.69 -3.51 -5.14
CA ARG A 130 -5.05 -4.05 -4.95
C ARG A 130 -5.05 -5.56 -4.67
N SER A 131 -4.10 -6.30 -5.23
CA SER A 131 -3.97 -7.74 -4.97
C SER A 131 -3.41 -8.02 -3.57
N HIS A 132 -2.49 -7.19 -3.12
CA HIS A 132 -1.89 -7.27 -1.80
C HIS A 132 -2.91 -6.94 -0.71
N GLU A 133 -3.60 -5.80 -0.82
CA GLU A 133 -4.66 -5.40 0.12
C GLU A 133 -5.74 -6.49 0.26
N ARG A 134 -6.17 -7.11 -0.84
CA ARG A 134 -7.13 -8.24 -0.77
C ARG A 134 -6.60 -9.43 0.02
N ALA A 135 -5.29 -9.70 -0.03
CA ALA A 135 -4.68 -10.77 0.73
C ALA A 135 -4.60 -10.40 2.23
N GLU A 136 -4.33 -9.14 2.54
CA GLU A 136 -4.37 -8.62 3.91
C GLU A 136 -5.78 -8.65 4.50
N ASP A 137 -6.78 -8.14 3.78
CA ASP A 137 -8.19 -8.18 4.16
C ASP A 137 -8.66 -9.61 4.44
N HIS A 138 -8.24 -10.55 3.60
CA HIS A 138 -8.56 -11.96 3.78
C HIS A 138 -7.95 -12.50 5.09
N LEU A 139 -6.67 -12.20 5.32
CA LEU A 139 -5.94 -12.61 6.53
C LEU A 139 -6.55 -11.99 7.79
N LEU A 140 -6.91 -10.71 7.74
CA LEU A 140 -7.60 -9.97 8.79
C LEU A 140 -8.94 -10.61 9.15
N GLN A 141 -9.75 -10.90 8.13
CA GLN A 141 -11.07 -11.48 8.34
C GLN A 141 -10.99 -12.88 8.98
N GLU A 142 -10.01 -13.69 8.59
CA GLU A 142 -9.76 -14.99 9.22
C GLU A 142 -9.31 -14.85 10.68
N ALA A 143 -8.43 -13.88 10.97
CA ALA A 143 -7.95 -13.59 12.32
C ALA A 143 -9.10 -13.20 13.27
N ILE A 144 -10.00 -12.32 12.81
CA ILE A 144 -11.19 -11.90 13.58
C ILE A 144 -12.12 -13.10 13.87
N ASN A 145 -12.35 -13.95 12.86
CA ASN A 145 -13.18 -15.14 13.03
C ASN A 145 -12.56 -16.09 14.07
N ARG A 146 -11.24 -16.28 14.02
CA ARG A 146 -10.51 -17.14 14.96
C ARG A 146 -10.51 -16.62 16.39
N GLU A 147 -10.38 -15.30 16.57
CA GLU A 147 -10.46 -14.65 17.89
C GLU A 147 -11.86 -14.80 18.50
N SER A 148 -12.91 -14.66 17.68
CA SER A 148 -14.30 -14.84 18.10
C SER A 148 -14.60 -16.28 18.56
N GLU A 149 -14.02 -17.29 17.88
CA GLU A 149 -14.15 -18.70 18.28
C GLU A 149 -13.46 -19.02 19.61
N ASN A 150 -12.34 -18.36 19.91
CA ASN A 150 -11.57 -18.62 21.14
C ASN A 150 -12.14 -17.91 22.38
N THR A 151 -13.06 -16.96 22.20
CA THR A 151 -13.70 -16.18 23.28
C THR A 151 -15.09 -16.70 23.67
N THR A 152 -15.60 -17.72 22.97
CA THR A 152 -16.89 -18.38 23.22
C THR A 152 -16.71 -19.68 23.99
#